data_AF-A0A953GB71-F1
#
_entry.id   AF-A0A953GB71-F1
#
_cell.length_a   1.000
_cell.length_b   1.000
_cell.length_c   1.000
_cell.angle_alpha   90.00
_cell.angle_beta   90.00
_cell.angle_gamma   90.00
#
_symmetry.space_group_name_H-M   'P 1'
#
loop_
_entity.id
_entity.type
_entity.pdbx_description
1 polymer ?
#
loop_
_entity_poly.entity_id
_entity_poly.type
_entity_poly.pdbx_seq_one_letter_code
_entity_poly.pdbx_strand_id
1 'polypeptide(L)'
;KTVLVDKLQKLLKDQVSAGIKSIYGEEFVAKGTKFTSAVLKRVDYSKVDYFNWVKDAEKSELIARLLHNYNIKANEEIGKYKREKFNISIGDELPSGVLKLAKVYIATKRKLKVGDKLAGRHGNKGIVSRIVRVEDMPFMEDGTPVDIVLNPLGVPSRMNLGQIFETVLGWSGKKMGVNFATPIFDGATINDIESYIEKAGLPSLGQTYLHDGETGDRFHQQATVGVIYMLKLSHMVDDKMHARSIGPYSLITQQPLGGKAQFGGQRFGEMEVWALEAFGASNILRELLTLKSDDIIGRAKTYEAIVKGENLPDPNIPESFNVLIHELRGLVLDVKFEK
;
A
#
# COMPACT_ATOMS: atom_id res chain seq x y z
N LYS A 1 -0.35 26.32 30.08
CA LYS A 1 -0.79 27.48 30.90
C LYS A 1 -2.28 27.41 31.30
N THR A 2 -3.22 27.23 30.37
CA THR A 2 -4.68 27.21 30.67
C THR A 2 -5.08 26.12 31.68
N VAL A 3 -4.65 24.87 31.47
CA VAL A 3 -4.92 23.74 32.38
C VAL A 3 -4.38 23.97 33.80
N LEU A 4 -3.25 24.68 33.93
CA LEU A 4 -2.69 25.05 35.23
C LEU A 4 -3.60 26.07 35.93
N VAL A 5 -4.03 27.11 35.20
CA VAL A 5 -4.91 28.15 35.74
C VAL A 5 -6.23 27.54 36.22
N ASP A 6 -6.82 26.61 35.47
CA ASP A 6 -8.07 25.95 35.86
C ASP A 6 -7.93 25.09 37.13
N LYS A 7 -6.78 24.38 37.26
CA LYS A 7 -6.47 23.61 38.48
C LYS A 7 -6.17 24.52 39.67
N LEU A 8 -5.45 25.62 39.45
CA LEU A 8 -5.18 26.64 40.47
C LEU A 8 -6.47 27.32 40.93
N GLN A 9 -7.41 27.61 40.04
CA GLN A 9 -8.71 28.18 40.40
C GLN A 9 -9.53 27.26 41.32
N LYS A 10 -9.45 25.94 41.12
CA LYS A 10 -10.10 24.96 42.00
C LYS A 10 -9.46 24.91 43.38
N LEU A 11 -8.12 24.97 43.45
CA LEU A 11 -7.37 24.92 44.71
C LEU A 11 -7.41 26.24 45.50
N LEU A 12 -7.51 27.38 44.79
CA LEU A 12 -7.52 28.73 45.36
C LEU A 12 -8.93 29.28 45.60
N LYS A 13 -9.98 28.46 45.44
CA LYS A 13 -11.37 28.86 45.67
C LYS A 13 -11.55 29.31 47.14
N ASP A 14 -12.15 30.48 47.32
CA ASP A 14 -12.42 31.12 48.62
C ASP A 14 -11.17 31.47 49.45
N GLN A 15 -9.98 31.51 48.82
CA GLN A 15 -8.73 31.88 49.46
C GLN A 15 -8.24 33.26 49.01
N VAL A 16 -7.51 33.93 49.89
CA VAL A 16 -6.94 35.26 49.66
C VAL A 16 -5.42 35.15 49.58
N SER A 17 -4.82 35.88 48.65
CA SER A 17 -3.37 35.86 48.46
C SER A 17 -2.62 36.28 49.71
N ALA A 18 -1.65 35.46 50.13
CA ALA A 18 -0.69 35.82 51.17
C ALA A 18 0.48 36.69 50.64
N GLY A 19 0.48 37.02 49.35
CA GLY A 19 1.53 37.75 48.62
C GLY A 19 2.35 36.81 47.75
N ILE A 20 2.08 36.76 46.44
CA ILE A 20 2.86 35.92 45.51
C ILE A 20 4.13 36.66 45.13
N LYS A 21 5.28 36.04 45.40
CA LYS A 21 6.58 36.59 45.06
C LYS A 21 7.25 35.80 43.93
N SER A 22 8.11 36.47 43.19
CA SER A 22 9.10 35.83 42.34
C SER A 22 10.18 35.16 43.19
N ILE A 23 10.88 34.19 42.61
CA ILE A 23 12.13 33.64 43.14
C ILE A 23 13.15 34.77 43.44
N TYR A 24 13.07 35.91 42.74
CA TYR A 24 13.91 37.10 42.96
C TYR A 24 13.33 38.11 43.95
N GLY A 25 12.23 37.80 44.64
CA GLY A 25 11.62 38.65 45.66
C GLY A 25 10.66 39.73 45.14
N GLU A 26 10.49 39.88 43.83
CA GLU A 26 9.50 40.79 43.22
C GLU A 26 8.07 40.34 43.49
N GLU A 27 7.16 41.24 43.85
CA GLU A 27 5.78 40.90 44.16
C GLU A 27 4.91 40.87 42.89
N PHE A 28 4.40 39.69 42.53
CA PHE A 28 3.50 39.51 41.39
C PHE A 28 2.03 39.76 41.73
N VAL A 29 1.63 39.45 42.97
CA VAL A 29 0.25 39.65 43.45
C VAL A 29 0.30 40.12 44.89
N ALA A 30 -0.28 41.29 45.16
CA ALA A 30 -0.33 41.88 46.49
C ALA A 30 -1.11 41.02 47.50
N LYS A 31 -0.63 41.01 48.74
CA LYS A 31 -1.32 40.39 49.88
C LYS A 31 -2.74 40.95 50.04
N GLY A 32 -3.73 40.09 50.18
CA GLY A 32 -5.15 40.49 50.31
C GLY A 32 -5.97 40.41 49.02
N THR A 33 -5.34 40.14 47.88
CA THR A 33 -6.04 40.08 46.58
C THR A 33 -6.76 38.74 46.39
N LYS A 34 -7.99 38.75 45.84
CA LYS A 34 -8.72 37.54 45.44
C LYS A 34 -8.17 36.97 44.13
N PHE A 35 -8.01 35.65 44.05
CA PHE A 35 -7.51 34.96 42.86
C PHE A 35 -8.55 34.88 41.75
N THR A 36 -8.49 35.81 40.80
CA THR A 36 -9.32 35.77 39.57
C THR A 36 -8.56 35.13 38.41
N SER A 37 -9.28 34.60 37.41
CA SER A 37 -8.68 34.00 36.20
C SER A 37 -7.76 34.97 35.46
N ALA A 38 -8.11 36.26 35.44
CA ALA A 38 -7.33 37.31 34.81
C ALA A 38 -5.97 37.53 35.50
N VAL A 39 -5.95 37.49 36.84
CA VAL A 39 -4.72 37.63 37.63
C VAL A 39 -3.80 36.43 37.41
N LEU A 40 -4.33 35.22 37.53
CA LEU A 40 -3.56 33.98 37.34
C LEU A 40 -2.97 33.86 35.92
N LYS A 41 -3.68 34.31 34.89
CA LYS A 41 -3.15 34.30 33.51
C LYS A 41 -1.97 35.26 33.30
N ARG A 42 -1.87 36.34 34.07
CA ARG A 42 -0.78 37.33 33.96
C ARG A 42 0.52 36.88 34.63
N VAL A 43 0.43 35.96 35.59
CA VAL A 43 1.60 35.44 36.32
C VAL A 43 2.51 34.63 35.38
N ASP A 44 3.81 34.88 35.49
CA ASP A 44 4.85 34.06 34.86
C ASP A 44 5.31 32.95 35.79
N TYR A 45 4.64 31.80 35.68
CA TYR A 45 4.88 30.61 36.49
C TYR A 45 6.29 30.01 36.38
N SER A 46 7.12 30.46 35.43
CA SER A 46 8.51 30.02 35.33
C SER A 46 9.42 30.66 36.38
N LYS A 47 9.02 31.80 36.95
CA LYS A 47 9.84 32.60 37.88
C LYS A 47 9.20 32.81 39.26
N VAL A 48 8.14 32.08 39.56
CA VAL A 48 7.34 32.29 40.78
C VAL A 48 7.80 31.34 41.88
N ASP A 49 7.84 31.85 43.11
CA ASP A 49 8.09 31.02 44.29
C ASP A 49 6.91 30.07 44.53
N TYR A 50 7.22 28.83 44.88
CA TYR A 50 6.24 27.76 45.07
C TYR A 50 5.54 27.85 46.44
N PHE A 51 6.13 28.61 47.38
CA PHE A 51 5.71 28.63 48.77
C PHE A 51 4.93 29.90 49.13
N ASN A 52 4.13 29.82 50.21
CA ASN A 52 3.44 30.96 50.84
C ASN A 52 2.38 31.68 49.98
N TRP A 53 1.66 30.97 49.11
CA TRP A 53 0.55 31.57 48.34
C TRP A 53 -0.72 31.77 49.17
N VAL A 54 -0.95 30.89 50.15
CA VAL A 54 -2.15 30.83 51.00
C VAL A 54 -1.72 30.50 52.44
N LYS A 55 -2.51 30.93 53.44
CA LYS A 55 -2.24 30.66 54.87
C LYS A 55 -2.49 29.21 55.31
N ASP A 56 -3.31 28.48 54.55
CA ASP A 56 -3.68 27.09 54.78
C ASP A 56 -2.52 26.15 54.36
N ALA A 57 -1.99 25.38 55.31
CA ALA A 57 -0.81 24.54 55.12
C ALA A 57 -1.01 23.43 54.09
N GLU A 58 -2.15 22.72 54.12
CA GLU A 58 -2.43 21.59 53.22
C GLU A 58 -2.62 22.07 51.77
N LYS A 59 -3.33 23.18 51.58
CA LYS A 59 -3.53 23.76 50.25
C LYS A 59 -2.25 24.37 49.69
N SER A 60 -1.42 24.96 50.54
CA SER A 60 -0.12 25.51 50.16
C SER A 60 0.79 24.40 49.61
N GLU A 61 0.82 23.22 50.25
CA GLU A 61 1.58 22.05 49.77
C GLU A 61 1.07 21.53 48.41
N LEU A 62 -0.25 21.44 48.24
CA LEU A 62 -0.86 21.01 46.96
C LEU A 62 -0.57 22.00 45.82
N ILE A 63 -0.57 23.30 46.10
CA ILE A 63 -0.21 24.36 45.14
C ILE A 63 1.27 24.25 44.77
N ALA A 64 2.15 24.09 45.76
CA ALA A 64 3.58 23.91 45.54
C ALA A 64 3.86 22.69 44.65
N ARG A 65 3.20 21.55 44.93
CA ARG A 65 3.30 20.33 44.12
C ARG A 65 2.75 20.52 42.70
N LEU A 66 1.62 21.22 42.54
CA LEU A 66 1.04 21.51 41.24
C LEU A 66 1.96 22.40 40.39
N LEU A 67 2.51 23.45 40.99
CA LEU A 67 3.44 24.38 40.35
C LEU A 67 4.76 23.68 40.00
N HIS A 68 5.29 22.83 40.88
CA HIS A 68 6.50 22.03 40.63
C HIS A 68 6.31 21.08 39.45
N ASN A 69 5.21 20.31 39.44
CA ASN A 69 4.85 19.43 38.32
C ASN A 69 4.66 20.20 37.00
N TYR A 70 4.08 21.40 37.07
CA TYR A 70 3.95 22.27 35.92
C TYR A 70 5.32 22.75 35.41
N ASN A 71 6.24 23.14 36.29
CA ASN A 71 7.56 23.60 35.90
C ASN A 71 8.38 22.48 35.23
N ILE A 72 8.31 21.25 35.77
CA ILE A 72 8.90 20.05 35.13
C ILE A 72 8.36 19.89 33.71
N LYS A 73 7.04 19.89 33.53
CA LYS A 73 6.41 19.72 32.21
C LYS A 73 6.69 20.89 31.27
N ALA A 74 6.71 22.12 31.78
CA ALA A 74 7.05 23.31 31.01
C ALA A 74 8.50 23.24 30.50
N ASN A 75 9.45 22.83 31.35
CA ASN A 75 10.85 22.65 30.95
C ASN A 75 11.02 21.52 29.93
N GLU A 76 10.27 20.42 30.08
CA GLU A 76 10.27 19.33 29.10
C GLU A 76 9.83 19.82 27.72
N GLU A 77 8.72 20.56 27.65
CA GLU A 77 8.19 21.13 26.40
C GLU A 77 9.08 22.22 25.81
N ILE A 78 9.67 23.09 26.64
CA ILE A 78 10.68 24.07 26.21
C ILE A 78 11.90 23.34 25.65
N GLY A 79 12.32 22.23 26.27
CA GLY A 79 13.43 21.41 25.81
C GLY A 79 13.13 20.70 24.48
N LYS A 80 11.89 20.25 24.25
CA LYS A 80 11.45 19.71 22.94
C LYS A 80 11.45 20.80 21.89
N TYR A 81 10.83 21.94 22.17
CA TYR A 81 10.80 23.10 21.27
C TYR A 81 12.20 23.56 20.86
N LYS A 82 13.12 23.69 21.83
CA LYS A 82 14.52 24.07 21.54
C LYS A 82 15.22 23.04 20.66
N ARG A 83 15.00 21.74 20.87
CA ARG A 83 15.56 20.66 20.03
C ARG A 83 15.00 20.69 18.61
N GLU A 84 13.69 20.83 18.46
CA GLU A 84 13.05 20.92 17.14
C GLU A 84 13.54 22.15 16.37
N LYS A 85 13.59 23.31 17.04
CA LYS A 85 14.14 24.54 16.45
C LYS A 85 15.60 24.37 16.03
N PHE A 86 16.40 23.72 16.87
CA PHE A 86 17.81 23.46 16.58
C PHE A 86 17.99 22.54 15.37
N ASN A 87 17.24 21.43 15.29
CA ASN A 87 17.25 20.52 14.14
C ASN A 87 16.88 21.24 12.84
N ILE A 88 15.86 22.10 12.86
CA ILE A 88 15.46 22.89 11.68
C ILE A 88 16.55 23.90 11.29
N SER A 89 17.27 24.47 12.26
CA SER A 89 18.31 25.49 12.00
C SER A 89 19.62 24.92 11.46
N ILE A 90 20.00 23.70 11.86
CA ILE A 90 21.21 23.03 11.33
C ILE A 90 20.97 22.56 9.90
N GLY A 91 19.75 22.10 9.61
CA GLY A 91 19.43 21.45 8.35
C GLY A 91 19.78 19.97 8.35
N ASP A 92 19.54 19.31 7.21
CA ASP A 92 19.79 17.88 7.04
C ASP A 92 21.24 17.62 6.62
N GLU A 93 21.81 16.51 7.09
CA GLU A 93 23.10 16.03 6.62
C GLU A 93 22.97 15.50 5.18
N LEU A 94 23.74 16.09 4.26
CA LEU A 94 23.74 15.72 2.84
C LEU A 94 24.94 14.82 2.52
N PRO A 95 24.79 13.84 1.61
CA PRO A 95 25.93 13.10 1.10
C PRO A 95 27.01 14.03 0.53
N SER A 96 28.28 13.64 0.67
CA SER A 96 29.40 14.40 0.12
C SER A 96 29.20 14.69 -1.38
N GLY A 97 29.39 15.95 -1.78
CA GLY A 97 29.16 16.42 -3.15
C GLY A 97 27.73 16.90 -3.46
N VAL A 98 26.75 16.73 -2.55
CA VAL A 98 25.37 17.23 -2.71
C VAL A 98 25.21 18.55 -1.97
N LEU A 99 24.96 19.64 -2.70
CA LEU A 99 24.76 20.96 -2.11
C LEU A 99 23.33 21.19 -1.57
N LYS A 100 22.31 20.68 -2.26
CA LYS A 100 20.90 20.81 -1.90
C LYS A 100 20.12 19.57 -2.35
N LEU A 101 19.12 19.16 -1.57
CA LEU A 101 18.23 18.04 -1.89
C LEU A 101 16.77 18.52 -1.85
N ALA A 102 16.01 18.22 -2.91
CA ALA A 102 14.56 18.44 -2.95
C ALA A 102 13.84 17.09 -3.04
N LYS A 103 12.91 16.84 -2.11
CA LYS A 103 12.04 15.65 -2.11
C LYS A 103 10.62 16.07 -2.50
N VAL A 104 10.09 15.50 -3.57
CA VAL A 104 8.72 15.75 -4.04
C VAL A 104 7.89 14.48 -3.80
N TYR A 105 6.80 14.63 -3.05
CA TYR A 105 5.86 13.53 -2.80
C TYR A 105 4.69 13.64 -3.77
N ILE A 106 4.43 12.57 -4.53
CA ILE A 106 3.32 12.48 -5.48
C ILE A 106 2.36 11.40 -4.98
N ALA A 107 1.11 11.77 -4.77
CA ALA A 107 0.04 10.84 -4.42
C ALA A 107 -0.85 10.58 -5.63
N THR A 108 -1.20 9.31 -5.87
CA THR A 108 -2.10 8.93 -6.98
C THR A 108 -3.09 7.88 -6.51
N LYS A 109 -4.38 8.13 -6.74
CA LYS A 109 -5.44 7.16 -6.46
C LYS A 109 -5.62 6.23 -7.65
N ARG A 110 -5.27 4.95 -7.50
CA ARG A 110 -5.42 3.93 -8.54
C ARG A 110 -6.75 3.18 -8.37
N LYS A 111 -7.60 3.18 -9.41
CA LYS A 111 -8.87 2.43 -9.44
C LYS A 111 -8.64 0.95 -9.79
N LEU A 112 -9.65 0.10 -9.58
CA LEU A 112 -9.65 -1.29 -10.05
C LEU A 112 -9.69 -1.32 -11.58
N LYS A 113 -8.87 -2.17 -12.20
CA LYS A 113 -8.83 -2.38 -13.65
C LYS A 113 -8.89 -3.86 -14.00
N VAL A 114 -9.28 -4.15 -15.24
CA VAL A 114 -9.12 -5.48 -15.83
C VAL A 114 -7.64 -5.87 -15.78
N GLY A 115 -7.35 -7.08 -15.33
CA GLY A 115 -5.97 -7.56 -15.11
C GLY A 115 -5.45 -7.39 -13.68
N ASP A 116 -6.12 -6.63 -12.81
CA ASP A 116 -5.75 -6.54 -11.39
C ASP A 116 -6.03 -7.88 -10.68
N LYS A 117 -5.18 -8.22 -9.70
CA LYS A 117 -5.33 -9.46 -8.93
C LYS A 117 -6.15 -9.25 -7.65
N LEU A 118 -7.18 -10.06 -7.48
CA LEU A 118 -8.02 -10.12 -6.28
C LEU A 118 -7.84 -11.47 -5.57
N ALA A 119 -8.22 -11.52 -4.28
CA ALA A 119 -8.24 -12.74 -3.50
C ALA A 119 -9.38 -12.75 -2.48
N GLY A 120 -10.00 -13.89 -2.24
CA GLY A 120 -10.81 -14.10 -1.04
C GLY A 120 -9.95 -14.58 0.13
N ARG A 121 -10.57 -14.70 1.32
CA ARG A 121 -9.91 -15.18 2.55
C ARG A 121 -9.57 -16.66 2.52
N HIS A 122 -10.24 -17.44 1.68
CA HIS A 122 -10.10 -18.90 1.57
C HIS A 122 -9.09 -19.34 0.50
N GLY A 123 -8.11 -18.49 0.17
CA GLY A 123 -7.04 -18.80 -0.78
C GLY A 123 -7.45 -18.78 -2.26
N ASN A 124 -8.70 -18.41 -2.56
CA ASN A 124 -9.20 -18.22 -3.92
C ASN A 124 -8.65 -16.91 -4.52
N LYS A 125 -7.57 -17.03 -5.30
CA LYS A 125 -6.96 -15.90 -6.03
C LYS A 125 -7.48 -15.87 -7.46
N GLY A 126 -7.75 -14.68 -7.97
CA GLY A 126 -8.24 -14.47 -9.33
C GLY A 126 -7.73 -13.17 -9.94
N ILE A 127 -7.90 -13.04 -11.25
CA ILE A 127 -7.65 -11.80 -11.99
C ILE A 127 -9.01 -11.27 -12.44
N VAL A 128 -9.21 -9.96 -12.38
CA VAL A 128 -10.41 -9.33 -12.94
C VAL A 128 -10.40 -9.51 -14.46
N SER A 129 -11.34 -10.28 -15.00
CA SER A 129 -11.45 -10.57 -16.43
C SER A 129 -12.21 -9.50 -17.21
N ARG A 130 -13.35 -9.04 -16.65
CA ARG A 130 -14.24 -8.07 -17.28
C ARG A 130 -14.90 -7.21 -16.20
N ILE A 131 -15.09 -5.92 -16.51
CA ILE A 131 -15.93 -5.01 -15.74
C ILE A 131 -17.13 -4.72 -16.64
N VAL A 132 -18.31 -5.13 -16.19
CA VAL A 132 -19.57 -4.94 -16.91
C VAL A 132 -20.41 -3.87 -16.25
N ARG A 133 -21.46 -3.42 -16.94
CA ARG A 133 -22.41 -2.48 -16.37
C ARG A 133 -23.38 -3.22 -15.46
N VAL A 134 -24.07 -2.48 -14.61
CA VAL A 134 -24.94 -3.07 -13.58
C VAL A 134 -26.15 -3.76 -14.21
N GLU A 135 -26.66 -3.22 -15.32
CA GLU A 135 -27.77 -3.80 -16.08
C GLU A 135 -27.45 -5.16 -16.73
N ASP A 136 -26.17 -5.42 -17.02
CA ASP A 136 -25.74 -6.67 -17.65
C ASP A 136 -25.46 -7.76 -16.60
N MET A 137 -25.56 -7.46 -15.29
CA MET A 137 -25.30 -8.42 -14.22
C MET A 137 -26.53 -9.27 -13.90
N PRO A 138 -26.35 -10.56 -13.56
CA PRO A 138 -27.42 -11.37 -13.02
C PRO A 138 -28.05 -10.74 -11.79
N PHE A 139 -29.37 -10.81 -11.67
CA PHE A 139 -30.12 -10.20 -10.58
C PHE A 139 -31.08 -11.19 -9.92
N MET A 140 -31.39 -10.92 -8.64
CA MET A 140 -32.34 -11.69 -7.84
C MET A 140 -33.80 -11.27 -8.14
N GLU A 141 -34.78 -12.04 -7.66
CA GLU A 141 -36.21 -11.72 -7.86
C GLU A 141 -36.63 -10.34 -7.33
N ASP A 142 -35.88 -9.79 -6.36
CA ASP A 142 -36.09 -8.44 -5.82
C ASP A 142 -35.49 -7.32 -6.71
N GLY A 143 -34.88 -7.68 -7.84
CA GLY A 143 -34.21 -6.77 -8.76
C GLY A 143 -32.78 -6.42 -8.36
N THR A 144 -32.25 -6.94 -7.26
CA THR A 144 -30.89 -6.63 -6.80
C THR A 144 -29.86 -7.37 -7.67
N PRO A 145 -28.96 -6.65 -8.37
CA PRO A 145 -27.89 -7.27 -9.15
C PRO A 145 -26.77 -7.79 -8.25
N VAL A 146 -26.08 -8.83 -8.70
CA VAL A 146 -24.87 -9.33 -8.02
C VAL A 146 -23.65 -8.48 -8.38
N ASP A 147 -22.69 -8.35 -7.46
CA ASP A 147 -21.47 -7.54 -7.68
C ASP A 147 -20.34 -8.34 -8.35
N ILE A 148 -20.19 -9.62 -8.02
CA ILE A 148 -19.10 -10.49 -8.47
C ILE A 148 -19.64 -11.87 -8.79
N VAL A 149 -19.30 -12.40 -9.97
CA VAL A 149 -19.56 -13.79 -10.36
C VAL A 149 -18.29 -14.61 -10.21
N LEU A 150 -18.34 -15.67 -9.40
CA LEU A 150 -17.21 -16.57 -9.17
C LEU A 150 -17.44 -17.93 -9.86
N ASN A 151 -16.35 -18.55 -10.32
CA ASN A 151 -16.41 -19.86 -10.95
C ASN A 151 -16.52 -20.98 -9.87
N PRO A 152 -17.58 -21.82 -9.88
CA PRO A 152 -17.77 -22.86 -8.88
C PRO A 152 -16.80 -24.04 -9.01
N LEU A 153 -16.17 -24.26 -10.18
CA LEU A 153 -15.32 -25.42 -10.44
C LEU A 153 -14.07 -25.47 -9.54
N GLY A 154 -13.63 -24.31 -9.03
CA GLY A 154 -12.46 -24.23 -8.15
C GLY A 154 -12.71 -24.79 -6.75
N VAL A 155 -13.96 -24.87 -6.30
CA VAL A 155 -14.31 -25.32 -4.95
C VAL A 155 -14.06 -26.81 -4.73
N PRO A 156 -14.61 -27.74 -5.55
CA PRO A 156 -14.39 -29.17 -5.35
C PRO A 156 -12.92 -29.56 -5.56
N SER A 157 -12.23 -28.90 -6.51
CA SER A 157 -10.82 -29.19 -6.79
C SER A 157 -9.88 -28.78 -5.66
N ARG A 158 -10.19 -27.69 -4.93
CA ARG A 158 -9.32 -27.15 -3.85
C ARG A 158 -9.84 -27.44 -2.45
N MET A 159 -11.03 -28.02 -2.32
CA MET A 159 -11.68 -28.39 -1.06
C MET A 159 -11.82 -27.22 -0.06
N ASN A 160 -11.99 -25.99 -0.55
CA ASN A 160 -12.17 -24.79 0.29
C ASN A 160 -13.65 -24.43 0.47
N LEU A 161 -14.42 -25.35 1.05
CA LEU A 161 -15.86 -25.23 1.30
C LEU A 161 -16.22 -24.05 2.23
N GLY A 162 -15.29 -23.64 3.10
CA GLY A 162 -15.47 -22.49 4.00
C GLY A 162 -15.93 -21.21 3.30
N GLN A 163 -15.54 -21.00 2.04
CA GLN A 163 -15.97 -19.82 1.28
C GLN A 163 -17.49 -19.80 1.03
N ILE A 164 -18.13 -20.96 0.88
CA ILE A 164 -19.57 -21.06 0.66
C ILE A 164 -20.27 -20.71 1.97
N PHE A 165 -19.83 -21.30 3.08
CA PHE A 165 -20.38 -21.00 4.41
C PHE A 165 -20.20 -19.53 4.80
N GLU A 166 -19.04 -18.93 4.51
CA GLU A 166 -18.81 -17.49 4.68
C GLU A 166 -19.82 -16.67 3.87
N THR A 167 -20.02 -17.03 2.59
CA THR A 167 -20.90 -16.33 1.66
C THR A 167 -22.35 -16.30 2.17
N VAL A 168 -22.85 -17.45 2.61
CA VAL A 168 -24.25 -17.59 3.06
C VAL A 168 -24.47 -16.94 4.44
N LEU A 169 -23.54 -17.15 5.38
CA LEU A 169 -23.62 -16.53 6.70
C LEU A 169 -23.48 -15.00 6.62
N GLY A 170 -22.61 -14.51 5.72
CA GLY A 170 -22.45 -13.09 5.44
C GLY A 170 -23.73 -12.44 4.90
N TRP A 171 -24.50 -13.17 4.08
CA TRP A 171 -25.80 -12.68 3.60
C TRP A 171 -26.81 -12.55 4.74
N SER A 172 -26.87 -13.55 5.62
CA SER A 172 -27.73 -13.52 6.82
C SER A 172 -27.36 -12.33 7.72
N GLY A 173 -26.07 -12.10 7.94
CA GLY A 173 -25.56 -10.98 8.74
C GLY A 173 -25.95 -9.63 8.16
N LYS A 174 -25.82 -9.45 6.84
CA LYS A 174 -26.24 -8.23 6.13
C LYS A 174 -27.74 -7.97 6.27
N LYS A 175 -28.58 -9.00 6.17
CA LYS A 175 -30.05 -8.86 6.25
C LYS A 175 -30.53 -8.58 7.68
N MET A 176 -29.88 -9.17 8.67
CA MET A 176 -30.20 -8.97 10.10
C MET A 176 -29.52 -7.73 10.70
N GLY A 177 -28.53 -7.14 10.02
CA GLY A 177 -27.74 -6.02 10.55
C GLY A 177 -26.80 -6.43 11.70
N VAL A 178 -26.33 -7.69 11.71
CA VAL A 178 -25.46 -8.22 12.77
C VAL A 178 -24.10 -8.64 12.22
N ASN A 179 -23.07 -8.55 13.06
CA ASN A 179 -21.73 -9.03 12.75
C ASN A 179 -21.49 -10.38 13.43
N PHE A 180 -20.98 -11.35 12.67
CA PHE A 180 -20.60 -12.65 13.20
C PHE A 180 -19.11 -12.71 13.49
N ALA A 181 -18.75 -13.40 14.57
CA ALA A 181 -17.39 -13.78 14.90
C ALA A 181 -17.35 -15.30 15.11
N THR A 182 -16.58 -15.99 14.28
CA THR A 182 -16.38 -17.45 14.37
C THR A 182 -14.94 -17.74 14.74
N PRO A 183 -14.67 -18.44 15.87
CA PRO A 183 -13.34 -18.92 16.21
C PRO A 183 -12.76 -19.84 15.12
N ILE A 184 -11.43 -19.97 15.08
CA ILE A 184 -10.72 -20.69 14.01
C ILE A 184 -10.95 -22.22 14.10
N PHE A 185 -10.99 -22.77 15.33
CA PHE A 185 -11.08 -24.21 15.57
C PHE A 185 -12.41 -24.67 16.17
N ASP A 186 -13.16 -23.76 16.82
CA ASP A 186 -14.49 -24.01 17.39
C ASP A 186 -15.49 -23.06 16.74
N GLY A 187 -15.71 -23.27 15.44
CA GLY A 187 -16.50 -22.40 14.58
C GLY A 187 -17.99 -22.70 14.62
N ALA A 188 -18.77 -21.91 13.87
CA ALA A 188 -20.20 -22.16 13.71
C ALA A 188 -20.45 -23.53 13.07
N THR A 189 -21.40 -24.29 13.63
CA THR A 189 -21.85 -25.54 13.04
C THR A 189 -22.81 -25.28 11.87
N ILE A 190 -23.05 -26.28 11.03
CA ILE A 190 -24.02 -26.17 9.92
C ILE A 190 -25.41 -25.82 10.44
N ASN A 191 -25.84 -26.46 11.55
CA ASN A 191 -27.13 -26.20 12.18
C ASN A 191 -27.24 -24.75 12.69
N ASP A 192 -26.15 -24.19 13.23
CA ASP A 192 -26.14 -22.78 13.64
C ASP A 192 -26.37 -21.88 12.43
N ILE A 193 -25.64 -22.12 11.33
CA ILE A 193 -25.75 -21.35 10.09
C ILE A 193 -27.17 -21.43 9.54
N GLU A 194 -27.75 -22.63 9.43
CA GLU A 194 -29.13 -22.83 8.97
C GLU A 194 -30.14 -22.08 9.85
N SER A 195 -29.99 -22.13 11.17
CA SER A 195 -30.88 -21.40 12.10
C SER A 195 -30.83 -19.88 11.88
N TYR A 196 -29.67 -19.31 11.53
CA TYR A 196 -29.52 -17.89 11.24
C TYR A 196 -30.06 -17.52 9.86
N ILE A 197 -29.92 -18.39 8.86
CA ILE A 197 -30.51 -18.22 7.52
C ILE A 197 -32.04 -18.17 7.63
N GLU A 198 -32.63 -19.10 8.38
CA GLU A 198 -34.08 -19.13 8.62
C GLU A 198 -34.57 -17.88 9.36
N LYS A 199 -33.86 -17.46 10.42
CA LYS A 199 -34.15 -16.21 11.14
C LYS A 199 -34.08 -14.97 10.24
N ALA A 200 -33.17 -14.98 9.26
CA ALA A 200 -33.06 -13.91 8.27
C ALA A 200 -34.13 -14.00 7.16
N GLY A 201 -34.93 -15.07 7.11
CA GLY A 201 -35.89 -15.33 6.04
C GLY A 201 -35.19 -15.42 4.69
N LEU A 202 -34.06 -16.13 4.62
CA LEU A 202 -33.31 -16.40 3.39
C LEU A 202 -33.53 -17.84 2.92
N PRO A 203 -33.36 -18.12 1.61
CA PRO A 203 -33.40 -19.48 1.08
C PRO A 203 -32.34 -20.37 1.72
N SER A 204 -32.64 -21.67 1.86
CA SER A 204 -31.71 -22.64 2.44
C SER A 204 -30.37 -22.64 1.70
N LEU A 205 -29.28 -22.54 2.46
CA LEU A 205 -27.90 -22.42 1.95
C LEU A 205 -27.69 -21.29 0.93
N GLY A 206 -28.54 -20.26 0.94
CA GLY A 206 -28.47 -19.14 0.00
C GLY A 206 -28.71 -19.53 -1.45
N GLN A 207 -29.32 -20.69 -1.72
CA GLN A 207 -29.63 -21.15 -3.07
C GLN A 207 -30.91 -20.46 -3.57
N THR A 208 -30.80 -19.68 -4.63
CA THR A 208 -31.93 -18.97 -5.23
C THR A 208 -31.83 -18.96 -6.75
N TYR A 209 -32.96 -18.72 -7.42
CA TYR A 209 -32.94 -18.45 -8.85
C TYR A 209 -32.43 -17.04 -9.11
N LEU A 210 -31.65 -16.90 -10.19
CA LEU A 210 -31.22 -15.63 -10.74
C LEU A 210 -31.85 -15.44 -12.12
N HIS A 211 -31.98 -14.19 -12.52
CA HIS A 211 -32.35 -13.78 -13.87
C HIS A 211 -31.12 -13.23 -14.58
N ASP A 212 -31.02 -13.50 -15.88
CA ASP A 212 -29.98 -12.97 -16.74
C ASP A 212 -30.23 -11.48 -17.00
N GLY A 213 -29.22 -10.64 -16.81
CA GLY A 213 -29.32 -9.19 -17.03
C GLY A 213 -29.46 -8.81 -18.51
N GLU A 214 -28.93 -9.62 -19.43
CA GLU A 214 -28.97 -9.32 -20.86
C GLU A 214 -30.32 -9.69 -21.49
N THR A 215 -30.91 -10.81 -21.09
CA THR A 215 -32.15 -11.36 -21.68
C THR A 215 -33.38 -11.16 -20.79
N GLY A 216 -33.21 -11.08 -19.48
CA GLY A 216 -34.29 -11.12 -18.48
C GLY A 216 -34.76 -12.55 -18.14
N ASP A 217 -34.28 -13.56 -18.86
CA ASP A 217 -34.69 -14.94 -18.66
C ASP A 217 -34.15 -15.51 -17.34
N ARG A 218 -34.94 -16.39 -16.71
CA ARG A 218 -34.52 -17.08 -15.48
C ARG A 218 -33.55 -18.20 -15.82
N PHE A 219 -32.45 -18.32 -15.07
CA PHE A 219 -31.55 -19.47 -15.20
C PHE A 219 -32.25 -20.80 -14.85
N HIS A 220 -31.80 -21.88 -15.49
CA HIS A 220 -32.35 -23.22 -15.31
C HIS A 220 -32.07 -23.82 -13.92
N GLN A 221 -30.93 -23.47 -13.32
CA GLN A 221 -30.49 -24.00 -12.02
C GLN A 221 -30.38 -22.87 -11.01
N GLN A 222 -30.63 -23.20 -9.74
CA GLN A 222 -30.39 -22.30 -8.63
C GLN A 222 -28.89 -22.08 -8.43
N ALA A 223 -28.51 -20.86 -8.09
CA ALA A 223 -27.16 -20.48 -7.76
C ALA A 223 -27.07 -20.11 -6.27
N THR A 224 -25.91 -20.37 -5.66
CA THR A 224 -25.63 -19.87 -4.32
C THR A 224 -25.27 -18.39 -4.40
N VAL A 225 -26.08 -17.57 -3.74
CA VAL A 225 -25.86 -16.12 -3.61
C VAL A 225 -25.49 -15.81 -2.17
N GLY A 226 -24.69 -14.76 -1.97
CA GLY A 226 -24.46 -14.20 -0.65
C GLY A 226 -23.36 -13.17 -0.62
N VAL A 227 -22.79 -12.93 0.55
CA VAL A 227 -21.82 -11.86 0.79
C VAL A 227 -20.51 -12.45 1.27
N ILE A 228 -19.45 -12.26 0.48
CA ILE A 228 -18.09 -12.76 0.78
C ILE A 228 -17.11 -11.60 0.92
N TYR A 229 -16.10 -11.76 1.79
CA TYR A 229 -15.07 -10.75 1.97
C TYR A 229 -13.95 -10.89 0.92
N MET A 230 -13.87 -9.91 0.01
CA MET A 230 -12.87 -9.86 -1.06
C MET A 230 -11.77 -8.82 -0.79
N LEU A 231 -10.52 -9.21 -1.06
CA LEU A 231 -9.32 -8.42 -0.91
C LEU A 231 -8.73 -8.06 -2.28
N LYS A 232 -8.27 -6.81 -2.43
CA LYS A 232 -7.42 -6.40 -3.55
C LYS A 232 -5.95 -6.63 -3.19
N LEU A 233 -5.23 -7.37 -4.04
CA LEU A 233 -3.79 -7.57 -3.85
C LEU A 233 -3.00 -6.42 -4.46
N SER A 234 -1.77 -6.22 -3.98
CA SER A 234 -0.82 -5.23 -4.52
C SER A 234 -0.37 -5.52 -5.96
N HIS A 235 -0.73 -6.69 -6.52
CA HIS A 235 -0.39 -7.10 -7.87
C HIS A 235 -1.29 -6.43 -8.90
N MET A 236 -0.96 -5.18 -9.22
CA MET A 236 -1.63 -4.34 -10.20
C MET A 236 -1.16 -4.66 -11.63
N VAL A 237 -2.05 -4.51 -12.61
CA VAL A 237 -1.70 -4.72 -14.03
C VAL A 237 -0.71 -3.66 -14.55
N ASP A 238 -0.91 -2.40 -14.15
CA ASP A 238 -0.09 -1.25 -14.59
C ASP A 238 1.40 -1.44 -14.25
N ASP A 239 1.69 -2.14 -13.14
CA ASP A 239 3.06 -2.40 -12.70
C ASP A 239 3.72 -3.53 -13.49
N LYS A 240 2.93 -4.42 -14.12
CA LYS A 240 3.43 -5.57 -14.88
C LYS A 240 3.55 -5.33 -16.37
N MET A 241 2.62 -4.56 -16.96
CA MET A 241 2.65 -4.30 -18.40
C MET A 241 3.89 -3.46 -18.74
N HIS A 242 4.68 -3.95 -19.69
CA HIS A 242 5.87 -3.30 -20.21
C HIS A 242 6.11 -3.80 -21.62
N ALA A 243 6.38 -2.87 -22.53
CA ALA A 243 6.71 -3.16 -23.92
C ALA A 243 7.86 -2.25 -24.36
N ARG A 244 8.64 -2.75 -25.31
CA ARG A 244 9.85 -2.10 -25.80
C ARG A 244 10.00 -2.37 -27.30
N SER A 245 10.38 -1.34 -28.04
CA SER A 245 10.92 -1.45 -29.40
C SER A 245 12.45 -1.37 -29.39
N ILE A 246 13.00 -0.21 -29.01
CA ILE A 246 14.44 0.08 -28.93
C ILE A 246 14.75 0.69 -27.56
N GLY A 247 15.97 0.57 -27.04
CA GLY A 247 16.37 1.32 -25.84
C GLY A 247 17.85 1.16 -25.51
N PRO A 248 18.26 1.24 -24.24
CA PRO A 248 19.66 1.10 -23.84
C PRO A 248 20.19 -0.34 -23.98
N TYR A 249 21.47 -0.43 -24.32
CA TYR A 249 22.21 -1.68 -24.50
C TYR A 249 23.39 -1.75 -23.52
N SER A 250 23.81 -2.98 -23.20
CA SER A 250 25.02 -3.23 -22.42
C SER A 250 26.26 -2.77 -23.19
N LEU A 251 27.22 -2.15 -22.50
CA LEU A 251 28.48 -1.73 -23.13
C LEU A 251 29.36 -2.91 -23.55
N ILE A 252 29.27 -4.04 -22.84
CA ILE A 252 30.15 -5.19 -23.05
C ILE A 252 29.63 -6.05 -24.20
N THR A 253 28.43 -6.61 -24.03
CA THR A 253 27.86 -7.60 -24.97
C THR A 253 26.94 -6.98 -26.02
N GLN A 254 26.66 -5.67 -25.93
CA GLN A 254 25.73 -4.97 -26.82
C GLN A 254 24.29 -5.50 -26.81
N GLN A 255 23.95 -6.37 -25.86
CA GLN A 255 22.60 -6.90 -25.67
C GLN A 255 21.67 -5.88 -24.99
N PRO A 256 20.35 -5.94 -25.23
CA PRO A 256 19.41 -5.06 -24.55
C PRO A 256 19.45 -5.26 -23.03
N LEU A 257 19.39 -4.17 -22.25
CA LEU A 257 19.31 -4.27 -20.79
C LEU A 257 18.04 -5.01 -20.33
N GLY A 258 18.08 -5.57 -19.12
CA GLY A 258 16.94 -6.27 -18.51
C GLY A 258 16.11 -5.37 -17.58
N GLY A 259 14.83 -5.72 -17.42
CA GLY A 259 13.96 -5.13 -16.42
C GLY A 259 13.25 -3.84 -16.83
N LYS A 260 12.00 -3.67 -16.35
CA LYS A 260 11.11 -2.55 -16.69
C LYS A 260 11.72 -1.18 -16.38
N ALA A 261 12.43 -1.05 -15.26
CA ALA A 261 12.98 0.22 -14.79
C ALA A 261 14.03 0.84 -15.74
N GLN A 262 14.73 -0.01 -16.49
CA GLN A 262 15.76 0.41 -17.45
C GLN A 262 15.25 0.43 -18.89
N PHE A 263 13.92 0.38 -19.07
CA PHE A 263 13.29 0.16 -20.37
C PHE A 263 13.83 -1.13 -21.05
N GLY A 264 14.02 -2.18 -20.24
CA GLY A 264 14.68 -3.41 -20.62
C GLY A 264 13.85 -4.32 -21.54
N GLY A 265 14.52 -5.24 -22.22
CA GLY A 265 13.93 -6.26 -23.09
C GLY A 265 13.53 -7.50 -22.29
N GLN A 266 12.70 -8.35 -22.90
CA GLN A 266 12.43 -9.66 -22.35
C GLN A 266 13.56 -10.62 -22.72
N ARG A 267 13.90 -11.50 -21.78
CA ARG A 267 14.89 -12.54 -22.03
C ARG A 267 14.24 -13.61 -22.90
N PHE A 268 14.82 -13.82 -24.09
CA PHE A 268 14.58 -15.03 -24.88
C PHE A 268 15.55 -16.10 -24.35
N GLY A 269 15.02 -17.11 -23.67
CA GLY A 269 15.81 -18.11 -22.98
C GLY A 269 16.14 -19.32 -23.84
N GLU A 270 16.91 -20.22 -23.26
CA GLU A 270 17.40 -21.44 -23.91
C GLU A 270 16.24 -22.40 -24.27
N MET A 271 15.25 -22.53 -23.39
CA MET A 271 14.08 -23.38 -23.66
C MET A 271 13.22 -22.84 -24.81
N GLU A 272 13.15 -21.51 -24.98
CA GLU A 272 12.46 -20.90 -26.12
C GLU A 272 13.24 -21.09 -27.43
N VAL A 273 14.59 -21.11 -27.38
CA VAL A 273 15.43 -21.47 -28.53
C VAL A 273 15.16 -22.90 -28.96
N TRP A 274 15.21 -23.87 -28.03
CA TRP A 274 14.92 -25.28 -28.34
C TRP A 274 13.53 -25.48 -28.94
N ALA A 275 12.54 -24.73 -28.46
CA ALA A 275 11.20 -24.78 -29.04
C ALA A 275 11.23 -24.36 -30.52
N LEU A 276 11.89 -23.25 -30.87
CA LEU A 276 11.99 -22.81 -32.27
C LEU A 276 12.80 -23.77 -33.15
N GLU A 277 13.86 -24.37 -32.60
CA GLU A 277 14.64 -25.41 -33.29
C GLU A 277 13.79 -26.64 -33.59
N ALA A 278 12.99 -27.10 -32.63
CA ALA A 278 12.07 -28.23 -32.81
C ALA A 278 11.00 -27.96 -33.88
N PHE A 279 10.56 -26.71 -34.02
CA PHE A 279 9.69 -26.28 -35.12
C PHE A 279 10.41 -26.12 -36.47
N GLY A 280 11.75 -26.18 -36.51
CA GLY A 280 12.53 -25.93 -37.71
C GLY A 280 12.52 -24.47 -38.17
N ALA A 281 12.21 -23.52 -37.27
CA ALA A 281 12.03 -22.11 -37.59
C ALA A 281 13.37 -21.34 -37.65
N SER A 282 14.27 -21.78 -38.53
CA SER A 282 15.65 -21.28 -38.62
C SER A 282 15.76 -19.79 -38.91
N ASN A 283 14.95 -19.25 -39.83
CA ASN A 283 14.95 -17.82 -40.16
C ASN A 283 14.55 -16.93 -38.98
N ILE A 284 13.51 -17.35 -38.23
CA ILE A 284 13.01 -16.61 -37.06
C ILE A 284 14.05 -16.64 -35.93
N LEU A 285 14.63 -17.82 -35.67
CA LEU A 285 15.65 -17.98 -34.65
C LEU A 285 16.89 -17.14 -34.97
N ARG A 286 17.34 -17.16 -36.23
CA ARG A 286 18.48 -16.36 -36.70
C ARG A 286 18.23 -14.87 -36.47
N GLU A 287 17.05 -14.36 -36.84
CA GLU A 287 16.68 -12.95 -36.64
C GLU A 287 16.66 -12.56 -35.15
N LEU A 288 16.09 -13.40 -34.29
CA LEU A 288 16.01 -13.15 -32.85
C LEU A 288 17.39 -13.10 -32.18
N LEU A 289 18.29 -14.00 -32.55
CA LEU A 289 19.63 -14.10 -31.96
C LEU A 289 20.62 -13.05 -32.48
N THR A 290 20.38 -12.47 -33.66
CA THR A 290 21.30 -11.51 -34.32
C THR A 290 20.70 -10.11 -34.43
N LEU A 291 19.87 -9.89 -35.46
CA LEU A 291 19.30 -8.59 -35.83
C LEU A 291 18.45 -7.94 -34.74
N LYS A 292 17.89 -8.71 -33.81
CA LYS A 292 17.10 -8.20 -32.68
C LYS A 292 17.87 -8.15 -31.35
N SER A 293 19.09 -8.68 -31.30
CA SER A 293 19.88 -8.81 -30.08
C SER A 293 21.12 -7.93 -30.11
N ASP A 294 22.27 -8.44 -30.58
CA ASP A 294 23.60 -7.87 -30.37
C ASP A 294 24.39 -7.62 -31.67
N ASP A 295 23.78 -7.77 -32.85
CA ASP A 295 24.38 -7.26 -34.09
C ASP A 295 24.22 -5.74 -34.16
N ILE A 296 25.29 -5.00 -33.85
CA ILE A 296 25.29 -3.54 -33.79
C ILE A 296 24.89 -2.92 -35.14
N ILE A 297 25.51 -3.39 -36.22
CA ILE A 297 25.32 -2.83 -37.56
C ILE A 297 23.99 -3.34 -38.15
N GLY A 298 23.70 -4.64 -37.96
CA GLY A 298 22.48 -5.28 -38.45
C GLY A 298 21.21 -4.66 -37.87
N ARG A 299 21.20 -4.30 -36.58
CA ARG A 299 20.06 -3.63 -35.94
C ARG A 299 19.72 -2.28 -36.58
N ALA A 300 20.74 -1.43 -36.80
CA ALA A 300 20.55 -0.11 -37.37
C ALA A 300 20.01 -0.21 -38.81
N LYS A 301 20.61 -1.08 -39.62
CA LYS A 301 20.15 -1.33 -41.00
C LYS A 301 18.76 -1.95 -41.06
N THR A 302 18.46 -2.88 -40.14
CA THR A 302 17.13 -3.51 -40.03
C THR A 302 16.06 -2.46 -39.73
N TYR A 303 16.33 -1.54 -38.80
CA TYR A 303 15.41 -0.46 -38.50
C TYR A 303 15.18 0.45 -39.71
N GLU A 304 16.26 0.84 -40.40
CA GLU A 304 16.19 1.66 -41.61
C GLU A 304 15.40 0.98 -42.74
N ALA A 305 15.64 -0.31 -42.99
CA ALA A 305 14.93 -1.10 -43.98
C ALA A 305 13.43 -1.19 -43.67
N ILE A 306 13.05 -1.43 -42.41
CA ILE A 306 11.64 -1.46 -41.98
C ILE A 306 10.96 -0.12 -42.23
N VAL A 307 11.63 1.00 -41.93
CA VAL A 307 11.08 2.35 -42.16
C VAL A 307 10.92 2.67 -43.64
N LYS A 308 11.85 2.21 -44.49
CA LYS A 308 11.79 2.40 -45.95
C LYS A 308 10.89 1.40 -46.69
N GLY A 309 10.45 0.33 -46.01
CA GLY A 309 9.72 -0.77 -46.65
C GLY A 309 10.61 -1.64 -47.55
N GLU A 310 11.92 -1.68 -47.28
CA GLU A 310 12.88 -2.52 -47.99
C GLU A 310 13.02 -3.90 -47.31
N ASN A 311 13.62 -4.86 -48.02
CA ASN A 311 13.89 -6.18 -47.45
C ASN A 311 14.94 -6.10 -46.34
N LEU A 312 14.81 -7.01 -45.36
CA LEU A 312 15.74 -7.12 -44.24
C LEU A 312 17.16 -7.48 -44.72
N PRO A 313 18.20 -6.88 -44.13
CA PRO A 313 19.59 -7.21 -44.46
C PRO A 313 19.98 -8.58 -43.90
N ASP A 314 21.04 -9.16 -44.44
CA ASP A 314 21.66 -10.34 -43.85
C ASP A 314 22.36 -10.01 -42.52
N PRO A 315 22.27 -10.90 -41.51
CA PRO A 315 22.87 -10.70 -40.20
C PRO A 315 24.39 -10.93 -40.21
N ASN A 316 25.09 -10.22 -39.32
CA ASN A 316 26.50 -10.45 -39.03
C ASN A 316 26.69 -11.33 -37.78
N ILE A 317 27.96 -11.58 -37.44
CA ILE A 317 28.36 -12.30 -36.24
C ILE A 317 27.94 -11.49 -34.99
N PRO A 318 27.26 -12.11 -34.01
CA PRO A 318 26.93 -11.53 -32.70
C PRO A 318 28.14 -10.93 -31.97
N GLU A 319 27.96 -9.76 -31.34
CA GLU A 319 29.05 -9.15 -30.57
C GLU A 319 29.40 -9.96 -29.31
N SER A 320 28.43 -10.67 -28.73
CA SER A 320 28.70 -11.59 -27.61
C SER A 320 29.71 -12.69 -27.96
N PHE A 321 29.70 -13.17 -29.21
CA PHE A 321 30.69 -14.13 -29.69
C PHE A 321 32.07 -13.50 -29.84
N ASN A 322 32.15 -12.25 -30.32
CA ASN A 322 33.38 -11.46 -30.33
C ASN A 322 33.97 -11.32 -28.93
N VAL A 323 33.14 -10.99 -27.94
CA VAL A 323 33.57 -10.89 -26.53
C VAL A 323 34.15 -12.22 -26.04
N LEU A 324 33.46 -13.34 -26.28
CA LEU A 324 33.94 -14.68 -25.89
C LEU A 324 35.33 -14.99 -26.45
N ILE A 325 35.58 -14.67 -27.73
CA ILE A 325 36.89 -14.90 -28.35
C ILE A 325 37.98 -14.07 -27.69
N HIS A 326 37.69 -12.82 -27.36
CA HIS A 326 38.65 -11.94 -26.69
C HIS A 326 38.94 -12.43 -25.26
N GLU A 327 37.94 -12.96 -24.55
CA GLU A 327 38.13 -13.59 -23.24
C GLU A 327 39.01 -14.83 -23.33
N LEU A 328 38.78 -15.73 -24.31
CA LEU A 328 39.61 -16.91 -24.53
C LEU A 328 41.06 -16.55 -24.88
N ARG A 329 41.27 -15.53 -25.74
CA ARG A 329 42.61 -15.01 -26.06
C ARG A 329 43.31 -14.38 -24.86
N GLY A 330 42.55 -13.77 -23.95
CA GLY A 330 43.04 -13.27 -22.66
C GLY A 330 43.62 -14.39 -21.76
N LEU A 331 43.17 -15.63 -21.96
CA LEU A 331 43.71 -16.83 -21.30
C LEU A 331 44.92 -17.45 -22.03
N VAL A 332 45.49 -16.75 -23.02
CA VAL A 332 46.63 -17.22 -23.84
C VAL A 332 46.25 -18.43 -24.71
N LEU A 333 44.98 -18.52 -25.13
CA LEU A 333 44.51 -19.51 -26.10
C LEU A 333 44.46 -18.86 -27.50
N ASP A 334 45.21 -19.42 -28.47
CA ASP A 334 45.17 -18.95 -29.87
C ASP A 334 43.94 -19.51 -30.59
N VAL A 335 42.86 -18.72 -30.60
CA VAL A 335 41.62 -19.05 -31.32
C VAL A 335 41.58 -18.33 -32.66
N LYS A 336 41.53 -19.09 -33.75
CA LYS A 336 41.45 -18.62 -35.14
C LYS A 336 40.24 -19.22 -35.85
N PHE A 337 39.64 -18.45 -36.74
CA PHE A 337 38.60 -18.92 -37.64
C PHE A 337 39.24 -19.41 -38.93
N GLU A 338 39.03 -20.68 -39.26
CA GLU A 338 39.28 -21.17 -40.60
C GLU A 338 38.11 -20.74 -41.50
N LYS A 339 38.44 -20.29 -42.71
CA LYS A 339 37.47 -19.82 -43.70
C LYS A 339 36.88 -20.97 -44.49
#